data_AF-A0A8J7TVR0-F1
#
_entry.id   AF-A0A8J7TVR0-F1
#
_cell.length_a   1.000
_cell.length_b   1.000
_cell.length_c   1.000
_cell.angle_alpha   90.00
_cell.angle_beta   90.00
_cell.angle_gamma   90.00
#
_symmetry.space_group_name_H-M   'P 1'
#
loop_
_entity.id
_entity.type
_entity.pdbx_description
1 polymer ?
#
loop_
_entity_poly.entity_id
_entity_poly.type
_entity_poly.pdbx_seq_one_letter_code
_entity_poly.pdbx_strand_id
1 'polypeptide(L)'
;MALDLTAEHKALGKGNANAAAGDLTRRGFMKSMALGAAGLAPVAAGTYFGFQAMQGKPVKAALIGCGDEGGVLMGDHDPKYIEFVALCDIRPYNQKRIIDGEPAPSPRKGYKGIYGADAAKRIASGHIYTDFQEMLDKEKEIEAVVIALPLHLHSKVAIACMKAGKHVLCEKLMARTVSQCKEMIKTAKETNRILAIGHQRHYSMLYAHATEMIQAGLLGEINHIRALWHRNFSWPWSQPTDGKKIVKDAPDIHQPAPMFRDGWFQPILQEDYDALKDKVKQYDYKSVEELVRWRLFNRTGGGLMAELGSHQLDAASIFLGKVKPISVVGVGTRSFFGNVADPKDRRNPRGIDDHVFVTFEFPGKNHPQGPHGGSDKNDVVVVTYSSISTNGFEPYGETVMGSRGTLVTASESELMLFKEQEPGKAGGKPRDTKVTVSQVGNKPALEAASTWGGPAAAASAAGAMTGTGAGPVSRGYKEEMADFAYCIREWNPSVGYRKEKGSDGKDHFVQRLPRCHGEVAMADAILALTSNLAMARRERIVFDPEWFRADSDKVPDKDVSLAD
;
A
#
# COMPACT_ATOMS: atom_id res chain seq x y z
N MET A 1 -25.09 -0.12 -5.71
CA MET A 1 -25.18 -1.22 -4.73
C MET A 1 -23.81 -1.42 -4.10
N ALA A 2 -23.67 -0.94 -2.86
CA ALA A 2 -22.60 -1.29 -1.96
C ALA A 2 -22.92 -2.65 -1.33
N LEU A 3 -21.91 -3.50 -1.10
CA LEU A 3 -22.14 -4.85 -0.62
C LEU A 3 -22.34 -4.81 0.91
N ASP A 4 -23.56 -4.46 1.36
CA ASP A 4 -23.98 -4.67 2.75
C ASP A 4 -24.19 -6.16 3.00
N LEU A 5 -23.07 -6.88 3.06
CA LEU A 5 -23.07 -8.33 3.26
C LEU A 5 -23.48 -8.62 4.69
N THR A 6 -24.58 -9.36 4.84
CA THR A 6 -24.97 -9.97 6.12
C THR A 6 -23.84 -10.86 6.63
N ALA A 7 -23.85 -11.15 7.94
CA ALA A 7 -22.90 -12.09 8.54
C ALA A 7 -22.91 -13.45 7.81
N GLU A 8 -24.09 -13.90 7.38
CA GLU A 8 -24.27 -15.12 6.59
C GLU A 8 -23.60 -15.03 5.20
N HIS A 9 -23.79 -13.93 4.48
CA HIS A 9 -23.11 -13.72 3.19
C HIS A 9 -21.59 -13.70 3.35
N LYS A 10 -21.08 -13.05 4.40
CA LYS A 10 -19.63 -13.04 4.69
C LYS A 10 -19.12 -14.44 5.01
N ALA A 11 -19.85 -15.20 5.83
CA ALA A 11 -19.48 -16.58 6.16
C ALA A 11 -19.46 -17.48 4.93
N LEU A 12 -20.48 -17.37 4.07
CA LEU A 12 -20.56 -18.08 2.79
C LEU A 12 -19.37 -17.73 1.89
N GLY A 13 -19.12 -16.43 1.68
CA GLY A 13 -18.03 -15.95 0.84
C GLY A 13 -16.65 -16.42 1.32
N LYS A 14 -16.39 -16.34 2.64
CA LYS A 14 -15.16 -16.86 3.26
C LYS A 14 -15.04 -18.37 3.11
N GLY A 15 -16.13 -19.11 3.32
CA GLY A 15 -16.19 -20.56 3.14
C GLY A 15 -15.85 -20.99 1.72
N ASN A 16 -16.40 -20.31 0.72
CA ASN A 16 -16.11 -20.56 -0.69
C ASN A 16 -14.64 -20.28 -1.04
N ALA A 17 -14.07 -19.19 -0.54
CA ALA A 17 -12.67 -18.84 -0.76
C ALA A 17 -11.73 -19.89 -0.13
N ASN A 18 -12.02 -20.33 1.09
CA ASN A 18 -11.27 -21.41 1.76
C ASN A 18 -11.30 -22.72 0.96
N ALA A 19 -12.50 -23.12 0.50
CA ALA A 19 -12.67 -24.34 -0.29
C ALA A 19 -11.91 -24.25 -1.63
N ALA A 20 -12.00 -23.12 -2.32
CA ALA A 20 -11.27 -22.86 -3.55
C ALA A 20 -9.75 -22.96 -3.37
N ALA A 21 -9.21 -22.35 -2.31
CA ALA A 21 -7.77 -22.40 -2.02
C ALA A 21 -7.29 -23.83 -1.74
N GLY A 22 -8.07 -24.62 -0.99
CA GLY A 22 -7.78 -26.03 -0.73
C GLY A 22 -7.74 -26.86 -2.01
N ASP A 23 -8.70 -26.67 -2.90
CA ASP A 23 -8.76 -27.39 -4.18
C ASP A 23 -7.59 -27.03 -5.12
N LEU A 24 -7.24 -25.75 -5.22
CA LEU A 24 -6.11 -25.31 -6.05
C LEU A 24 -4.77 -25.82 -5.51
N THR A 25 -4.62 -25.89 -4.19
CA THR A 25 -3.45 -26.50 -3.55
C THR A 25 -3.33 -27.98 -3.89
N ARG A 26 -4.42 -28.76 -3.78
CA ARG A 26 -4.42 -30.20 -4.14
C ARG A 26 -4.06 -30.45 -5.60
N ARG A 27 -4.46 -29.54 -6.50
CA ARG A 27 -4.18 -29.62 -7.93
C ARG A 27 -2.78 -29.11 -8.30
N GLY A 28 -2.01 -28.60 -7.34
CA GLY A 28 -0.67 -28.04 -7.58
C GLY A 28 -0.68 -26.67 -8.29
N PHE A 29 -1.83 -25.98 -8.36
CA PHE A 29 -1.94 -24.65 -8.98
C PHE A 29 -1.48 -23.52 -8.04
N MET A 30 -1.54 -23.72 -6.72
CA MET A 30 -1.02 -22.77 -5.72
C MET A 30 0.30 -23.28 -5.14
N LYS A 31 1.21 -22.35 -4.82
CA LYS A 31 2.43 -22.67 -4.06
C LYS A 31 2.05 -23.01 -2.61
N SER A 32 1.67 -24.27 -2.38
CA SER A 32 1.41 -24.93 -1.10
C SER A 32 0.80 -24.03 0.00
N MET A 33 -0.48 -23.71 -0.17
CA MET A 33 -1.35 -23.26 0.91
C MET A 33 -1.85 -24.48 1.68
N ALA A 34 -0.99 -25.11 2.48
CA ALA A 34 -1.45 -26.23 3.28
C ALA A 34 -2.10 -25.70 4.56
N LEU A 35 -3.38 -25.41 4.44
CA LEU A 35 -4.25 -25.17 5.59
C LEU A 35 -4.82 -26.52 6.01
N GLY A 36 -4.42 -26.98 7.21
CA GLY A 36 -4.78 -28.28 7.78
C GLY A 36 -6.28 -28.56 7.70
N ALA A 37 -6.71 -29.76 7.31
CA ALA A 37 -6.75 -30.90 8.24
C ALA A 37 -6.21 -32.25 7.68
N ALA A 38 -5.58 -32.27 6.50
CA ALA A 38 -4.93 -33.49 6.00
C ALA A 38 -3.74 -33.14 5.09
N GLY A 39 -2.54 -33.07 5.69
CA GLY A 39 -1.25 -33.25 5.02
C GLY A 39 -0.87 -32.26 3.93
N LEU A 40 -0.25 -31.15 4.33
CA LEU A 40 0.97 -30.51 3.79
C LEU A 40 1.29 -29.36 4.80
N ALA A 41 2.51 -28.81 4.85
CA ALA A 41 2.86 -27.76 5.83
C ALA A 41 2.58 -26.34 5.27
N PRO A 42 2.15 -25.37 6.10
CA PRO A 42 2.00 -23.98 5.65
C PRO A 42 3.34 -23.44 5.14
N VAL A 43 3.36 -22.91 3.91
CA VAL A 43 4.55 -22.23 3.37
C VAL A 43 4.77 -20.95 4.17
N ALA A 44 5.92 -20.84 4.85
CA ALA A 44 6.32 -19.61 5.51
C ALA A 44 6.34 -18.46 4.49
N ALA A 45 5.87 -17.27 4.87
CA ALA A 45 5.74 -16.12 3.96
C ALA A 45 7.03 -15.82 3.16
N GLY A 46 8.20 -15.98 3.79
CA GLY A 46 9.49 -15.90 3.10
C GLY A 46 9.60 -16.84 1.90
N THR A 47 9.35 -18.13 2.11
CA THR A 47 9.36 -19.14 1.04
C THR A 47 8.35 -18.82 -0.07
N TYR A 48 7.17 -18.30 0.27
CA TYR A 48 6.16 -17.92 -0.72
C TYR A 48 6.66 -16.75 -1.59
N PHE A 49 7.16 -15.69 -0.96
CA PHE A 49 7.68 -14.53 -1.66
C PHE A 49 9.06 -14.76 -2.29
N GLY A 50 9.70 -15.89 -1.97
CA GLY A 50 10.94 -16.36 -2.57
C GLY A 50 12.21 -15.81 -1.91
N PHE A 51 12.13 -15.42 -0.63
CA PHE A 51 13.31 -15.11 0.19
C PHE A 51 13.45 -16.13 1.32
N GLN A 52 14.69 -16.36 1.76
CA GLN A 52 15.00 -17.36 2.77
C GLN A 52 15.29 -16.72 4.12
N ALA A 53 15.41 -17.54 5.16
CA ALA A 53 15.95 -17.09 6.43
C ALA A 53 17.32 -16.43 6.20
N MET A 54 17.52 -15.23 6.77
CA MET A 54 18.73 -14.45 6.60
C MET A 54 19.96 -15.27 7.02
N GLN A 55 20.92 -15.43 6.10
CA GLN A 55 22.23 -16.00 6.40
C GLN A 55 23.19 -14.83 6.65
N GLY A 56 23.61 -14.63 7.91
CA GLY A 56 24.54 -13.56 8.29
C GLY A 56 23.92 -12.49 9.19
N LYS A 57 24.56 -11.32 9.25
CA LYS A 57 24.14 -10.21 10.12
C LYS A 57 22.98 -9.43 9.49
N PRO A 58 22.05 -8.89 10.30
CA PRO A 58 21.01 -7.99 9.80
C PRO A 58 21.63 -6.81 9.05
N VAL A 59 20.90 -6.26 8.09
CA VAL A 59 21.26 -5.01 7.39
C VAL A 59 21.18 -3.87 8.39
N LYS A 60 22.30 -3.19 8.59
CA LYS A 60 22.33 -1.99 9.42
C LYS A 60 21.71 -0.84 8.65
N ALA A 61 20.58 -0.35 9.14
CA ALA A 61 19.81 0.67 8.47
C ALA A 61 19.59 1.91 9.35
N ALA A 62 19.28 3.03 8.72
CA ALA A 62 18.70 4.19 9.40
C ALA A 62 17.25 4.42 8.99
N LEU A 63 16.43 4.91 9.92
CA LEU A 63 15.07 5.35 9.66
C LEU A 63 15.05 6.88 9.52
N ILE A 64 14.67 7.39 8.35
CA ILE A 64 14.53 8.82 8.07
C ILE A 64 13.05 9.16 7.96
N GLY A 65 12.53 9.92 8.94
CA GLY A 65 11.10 10.16 9.13
C GLY A 65 10.54 9.26 10.22
N CYS A 66 10.38 9.80 11.42
CA CYS A 66 9.92 9.13 12.63
C CYS A 66 8.45 9.48 12.97
N GLY A 67 7.68 9.81 11.94
CA GLY A 67 6.24 10.08 12.03
C GLY A 67 5.40 8.82 12.20
N ASP A 68 4.13 8.91 11.82
CA ASP A 68 3.18 7.80 11.99
C ASP A 68 3.62 6.53 11.27
N GLU A 69 3.99 6.65 10.00
CA GLU A 69 4.43 5.52 9.18
C GLU A 69 5.80 4.98 9.64
N GLY A 70 6.76 5.87 9.94
CA GLY A 70 8.05 5.48 10.50
C GLY A 70 7.91 4.68 11.80
N GLY A 71 6.94 5.03 12.65
CA GLY A 71 6.61 4.26 13.85
C GLY A 71 6.01 2.88 13.56
N VAL A 72 5.25 2.73 12.47
CA VAL A 72 4.73 1.41 12.01
C VAL A 72 5.88 0.56 11.50
N LEU A 73 6.75 1.12 10.65
CA LEU A 73 7.93 0.42 10.13
C LEU A 73 8.88 -0.01 11.26
N MET A 74 9.14 0.87 12.23
CA MET A 74 9.86 0.51 13.46
C MET A 74 9.13 -0.58 14.24
N GLY A 75 7.80 -0.55 14.32
CA GLY A 75 7.03 -1.56 15.05
C GLY A 75 7.01 -2.95 14.39
N ASP A 76 7.02 -3.02 13.06
CA ASP A 76 6.75 -4.26 12.32
C ASP A 76 7.97 -4.89 11.65
N HIS A 77 9.09 -4.18 11.53
CA HIS A 77 10.33 -4.79 11.03
C HIS A 77 10.77 -5.99 11.88
N ASP A 78 11.50 -6.91 11.25
CA ASP A 78 12.15 -8.02 11.94
C ASP A 78 13.64 -7.68 12.19
N PRO A 79 14.07 -7.53 13.46
CA PRO A 79 15.46 -7.24 13.81
C PRO A 79 16.49 -8.26 13.30
N LYS A 80 16.04 -9.45 12.88
CA LYS A 80 16.91 -10.47 12.25
C LYS A 80 17.32 -10.11 10.82
N TYR A 81 16.55 -9.25 10.15
CA TYR A 81 16.79 -8.82 8.78
C TYR A 81 17.29 -7.39 8.71
N ILE A 82 16.70 -6.48 9.49
CA ILE A 82 17.09 -5.06 9.54
C ILE A 82 17.32 -4.65 10.98
N GLU A 83 18.48 -4.06 11.26
CA GLU A 83 18.79 -3.42 12.54
C GLU A 83 18.82 -1.90 12.34
N PHE A 84 17.93 -1.16 12.99
CA PHE A 84 17.96 0.29 12.96
C PHE A 84 19.02 0.83 13.91
N VAL A 85 20.12 1.35 13.36
CA VAL A 85 21.28 1.85 14.12
C VAL A 85 21.31 3.37 14.27
N ALA A 86 20.48 4.10 13.50
CA ALA A 86 20.32 5.54 13.60
C ALA A 86 18.91 5.98 13.20
N LEU A 87 18.44 7.09 13.76
CA LEU A 87 17.12 7.68 13.48
C LEU A 87 17.27 9.14 13.07
N CYS A 88 16.44 9.64 12.15
CA CYS A 88 16.47 11.03 11.72
C CYS A 88 15.06 11.61 11.60
N ASP A 89 14.76 12.65 12.38
CA ASP A 89 13.52 13.43 12.28
C ASP A 89 13.74 14.84 12.84
N ILE A 90 13.15 15.85 12.22
CA ILE A 90 13.29 17.25 12.61
C ILE A 90 12.37 17.65 13.76
N ARG A 91 11.32 16.88 14.05
CA ARG A 91 10.33 17.18 15.08
C ARG A 91 10.70 16.52 16.41
N PRO A 92 10.96 17.30 17.48
CA PRO A 92 11.20 16.76 18.81
C PRO A 92 10.14 15.76 19.27
N TYR A 93 8.86 16.03 18.96
CA TYR A 93 7.77 15.11 19.29
C TYR A 93 7.96 13.72 18.67
N ASN A 94 8.30 13.67 17.39
CA ASN A 94 8.51 12.41 16.67
C ASN A 94 9.75 11.68 17.19
N GLN A 95 10.84 12.40 17.48
CA GLN A 95 12.06 11.81 18.05
C GLN A 95 11.79 11.13 19.39
N LYS A 96 10.96 11.72 20.25
CA LYS A 96 10.57 11.07 21.51
C LYS A 96 9.65 9.88 21.26
N ARG A 97 8.61 10.06 20.45
CA ARG A 97 7.59 9.02 20.20
C ARG A 97 8.18 7.78 19.53
N ILE A 98 9.13 7.92 18.62
CA ILE A 98 9.76 6.75 17.98
C ILE A 98 10.57 5.91 18.96
N ILE A 99 11.09 6.51 20.04
CA ILE A 99 11.80 5.79 21.10
C ILE A 99 10.82 5.09 22.03
N ASP A 100 9.86 5.85 22.56
CA ASP A 100 8.94 5.38 23.60
C ASP A 100 7.86 4.42 23.06
N GLY A 101 7.39 4.68 21.84
CA GLY A 101 6.24 4.01 21.25
C GLY A 101 4.89 4.56 21.75
N GLU A 102 3.83 3.96 21.26
CA GLU A 102 2.45 4.20 21.67
C GLU A 102 1.91 2.95 22.40
N PRO A 103 1.00 3.12 23.37
CA PRO A 103 0.41 2.00 24.07
C PRO A 103 -0.39 1.10 23.11
N ALA A 104 -0.45 -0.19 23.44
CA ALA A 104 -1.30 -1.15 22.74
C ALA A 104 -2.77 -0.67 22.73
N PRO A 105 -3.52 -0.90 21.63
CA PRO A 105 -3.20 -1.76 20.48
C PRO A 105 -2.49 -1.02 19.32
N SER A 106 -1.82 0.12 19.55
CA SER A 106 -1.13 0.83 18.47
C SER A 106 -0.06 -0.03 17.78
N PRO A 107 0.07 0.02 16.44
CA PRO A 107 1.16 -0.65 15.72
C PRO A 107 2.53 0.01 15.98
N ARG A 108 2.56 1.22 16.56
CA ARG A 108 3.79 1.99 16.80
C ARG A 108 4.46 1.60 18.11
N LYS A 109 5.06 0.41 18.13
CA LYS A 109 5.65 -0.21 19.34
C LYS A 109 6.85 0.57 19.93
N GLY A 110 7.47 1.43 19.12
CA GLY A 110 8.64 2.21 19.51
C GLY A 110 9.93 1.39 19.59
N TYR A 111 11.06 2.08 19.52
CA TYR A 111 12.39 1.47 19.58
C TYR A 111 12.58 0.66 20.86
N LYS A 112 12.13 1.20 22.00
CA LYS A 112 12.18 0.51 23.30
C LYS A 112 11.40 -0.80 23.31
N GLY A 113 10.24 -0.84 22.64
CA GLY A 113 9.41 -2.05 22.53
C GLY A 113 10.07 -3.16 21.70
N ILE A 114 10.95 -2.81 20.76
CA ILE A 114 11.60 -3.76 19.87
C ILE A 114 12.99 -4.18 20.38
N TYR A 115 13.81 -3.22 20.77
CA TYR A 115 15.23 -3.43 21.10
C TYR A 115 15.52 -3.41 22.62
N GLY A 116 14.54 -3.07 23.45
CA GLY A 116 14.69 -2.97 24.90
C GLY A 116 15.20 -1.61 25.37
N ALA A 117 15.18 -1.42 26.70
CA ALA A 117 15.44 -0.12 27.33
C ALA A 117 16.89 0.37 27.19
N ASP A 118 17.87 -0.52 27.26
CA ASP A 118 19.28 -0.15 27.18
C ASP A 118 19.65 0.33 25.77
N ALA A 119 19.18 -0.40 24.74
CA ALA A 119 19.36 0.01 23.36
C ALA A 119 18.64 1.34 23.06
N ALA A 120 17.42 1.52 23.59
CA ALA A 120 16.68 2.78 23.49
C ALA A 120 17.42 3.96 24.14
N LYS A 121 18.05 3.76 25.31
CA LYS A 121 18.88 4.79 25.94
C LYS A 121 20.10 5.13 25.09
N ARG A 122 20.74 4.11 24.50
CA ARG A 122 21.94 4.28 23.68
C ARG A 122 21.62 5.06 22.40
N ILE A 123 20.58 4.67 21.65
CA ILE A 123 20.17 5.38 20.44
C ILE A 123 19.79 6.84 20.76
N ALA A 124 19.03 7.07 21.84
CA ALA A 124 18.61 8.41 22.26
C ALA A 124 19.75 9.33 22.73
N SER A 125 20.89 8.76 23.14
CA SER A 125 22.03 9.53 23.66
C SER A 125 22.97 10.10 22.60
N GLY A 126 22.86 9.69 21.34
CA GLY A 126 23.79 10.14 20.30
C GLY A 126 23.54 9.67 18.87
N HIS A 127 22.47 8.92 18.61
CA HIS A 127 22.16 8.35 17.28
C HIS A 127 20.78 8.80 16.76
N ILE A 128 20.30 9.95 17.24
CA ILE A 128 19.12 10.63 16.70
C ILE A 128 19.57 11.96 16.09
N TYR A 129 19.18 12.19 14.84
CA TYR A 129 19.63 13.31 14.03
C TYR A 129 18.45 14.15 13.55
N THR A 130 18.76 15.40 13.18
CA THR A 130 17.82 16.31 12.49
C THR A 130 18.23 16.55 11.03
N ASP A 131 19.49 16.29 10.68
CA ASP A 131 19.99 16.29 9.32
C ASP A 131 20.46 14.88 8.93
N PHE A 132 19.88 14.34 7.86
CA PHE A 132 20.23 13.01 7.39
C PHE A 132 21.63 12.96 6.76
N GLN A 133 22.16 14.08 6.26
CA GLN A 133 23.52 14.13 5.72
C GLN A 133 24.54 14.00 6.85
N GLU A 134 24.34 14.75 7.95
CA GLU A 134 25.13 14.62 9.16
C GLU A 134 25.09 13.18 9.72
N MET A 135 23.90 12.57 9.74
CA MET A 135 23.74 11.17 10.12
C MET A 135 24.58 10.25 9.24
N LEU A 136 24.48 10.35 7.92
CA LEU A 136 25.26 9.52 6.99
C LEU A 136 26.78 9.76 7.12
N ASP A 137 27.18 10.98 7.50
CA ASP A 137 28.56 11.33 7.75
C ASP A 137 29.11 10.74 9.04
N LYS A 138 28.32 10.65 10.10
CA LYS A 138 28.76 10.09 11.38
C LYS A 138 28.62 8.57 11.45
N GLU A 139 27.53 8.03 10.90
CA GLU A 139 27.14 6.63 11.03
C GLU A 139 27.66 5.78 9.86
N LYS A 140 28.97 5.52 9.87
CA LYS A 140 29.64 4.82 8.77
C LYS A 140 29.20 3.37 8.57
N GLU A 141 28.56 2.78 9.58
CA GLU A 141 28.05 1.40 9.54
C GLU A 141 26.70 1.26 8.83
N ILE A 142 26.02 2.36 8.46
CA ILE A 142 24.76 2.31 7.72
C ILE A 142 25.00 1.72 6.32
N GLU A 143 24.29 0.66 5.99
CA GLU A 143 24.27 0.01 4.69
C GLU A 143 23.04 0.44 3.85
N ALA A 144 21.92 0.69 4.52
CA ALA A 144 20.65 1.05 3.90
C ALA A 144 19.90 2.14 4.66
N VAL A 145 18.94 2.79 4.01
CA VAL A 145 18.00 3.71 4.66
C VAL A 145 16.57 3.30 4.36
N VAL A 146 15.70 3.49 5.36
CA VAL A 146 14.25 3.40 5.23
C VAL A 146 13.70 4.82 5.36
N ILE A 147 13.00 5.30 4.32
CA ILE A 147 12.54 6.69 4.22
C ILE A 147 11.01 6.71 4.39
N ALA A 148 10.52 7.40 5.42
CA ALA A 148 9.11 7.61 5.73
C ALA A 148 8.82 9.11 5.94
N LEU A 149 9.29 9.91 4.97
CA LEU A 149 9.14 11.36 4.96
C LEU A 149 7.82 11.79 4.28
N PRO A 150 7.48 13.09 4.31
CA PRO A 150 6.47 13.65 3.42
C PRO A 150 6.83 13.47 1.93
N LEU A 151 5.81 13.27 1.09
CA LEU A 151 5.95 12.84 -0.31
C LEU A 151 6.92 13.70 -1.14
N HIS A 152 6.88 15.03 -1.00
CA HIS A 152 7.75 15.94 -1.74
C HIS A 152 9.25 15.78 -1.44
N LEU A 153 9.62 15.14 -0.32
CA LEU A 153 11.02 14.92 0.04
C LEU A 153 11.57 13.57 -0.44
N HIS A 154 10.70 12.63 -0.84
CA HIS A 154 11.08 11.26 -1.17
C HIS A 154 12.21 11.18 -2.18
N SER A 155 12.05 11.81 -3.35
CA SER A 155 13.05 11.75 -4.42
C SER A 155 14.37 12.37 -4.02
N LYS A 156 14.34 13.59 -3.45
CA LYS A 156 15.53 14.34 -3.04
C LYS A 156 16.37 13.54 -2.03
N VAL A 157 15.73 13.00 -1.00
CA VAL A 157 16.43 12.27 0.06
C VAL A 157 16.89 10.88 -0.43
N ALA A 158 16.05 10.15 -1.17
CA ALA A 158 16.44 8.86 -1.73
C ALA A 158 17.65 8.96 -2.67
N ILE A 159 17.65 9.95 -3.57
CA ILE A 159 18.76 10.21 -4.49
C ILE A 159 20.03 10.55 -3.72
N ALA A 160 19.94 11.41 -2.70
CA ALA A 160 21.08 11.76 -1.86
C ALA A 160 21.66 10.53 -1.12
N CYS A 161 20.81 9.69 -0.54
CA CYS A 161 21.23 8.46 0.14
C CYS A 161 21.88 7.45 -0.81
N MET A 162 21.33 7.26 -2.02
CA MET A 162 21.93 6.38 -3.04
C MET A 162 23.28 6.91 -3.52
N LYS A 163 23.41 8.22 -3.74
CA LYS A 163 24.69 8.87 -4.06
C LYS A 163 25.72 8.75 -2.92
N ALA A 164 25.27 8.72 -1.67
CA ALA A 164 26.09 8.38 -0.50
C ALA A 164 26.37 6.86 -0.37
N GLY A 165 26.00 6.07 -1.38
CA GLY A 165 26.28 4.64 -1.47
C GLY A 165 25.37 3.76 -0.62
N LYS A 166 24.18 4.22 -0.24
CA LYS A 166 23.23 3.45 0.58
C LYS A 166 22.13 2.82 -0.27
N HIS A 167 21.69 1.63 0.11
CA HIS A 167 20.46 1.03 -0.43
C HIS A 167 19.25 1.78 0.14
N VAL A 168 18.15 1.88 -0.61
CA VAL A 168 16.97 2.68 -0.21
C VAL A 168 15.70 1.86 -0.29
N LEU A 169 14.96 1.83 0.82
CA LEU A 169 13.53 1.54 0.87
C LEU A 169 12.80 2.85 1.16
N CYS A 170 11.94 3.31 0.26
CA CYS A 170 11.21 4.59 0.43
C CYS A 170 9.70 4.34 0.45
N GLU A 171 8.99 4.92 1.41
CA GLU A 171 7.53 4.82 1.47
C GLU A 171 6.84 5.32 0.20
N LYS A 172 5.60 4.87 0.02
CA LYS A 172 4.77 5.26 -1.12
C LYS A 172 4.08 6.61 -0.87
N LEU A 173 3.74 7.38 -1.90
CA LEU A 173 4.03 7.16 -3.31
C LEU A 173 5.52 7.43 -3.62
N MET A 174 6.06 6.81 -4.67
CA MET A 174 7.48 6.91 -5.02
C MET A 174 8.02 8.36 -5.08
N ALA A 175 7.31 9.27 -5.73
CA ALA A 175 7.65 10.70 -5.79
C ALA A 175 6.43 11.57 -6.16
N ARG A 176 6.60 12.90 -6.19
CA ARG A 176 5.55 13.87 -6.61
C ARG A 176 5.34 13.91 -8.12
N THR A 177 6.35 13.54 -8.90
CA THR A 177 6.31 13.57 -10.37
C THR A 177 6.89 12.29 -10.96
N VAL A 178 6.47 11.96 -12.18
CA VAL A 178 7.01 10.83 -12.94
C VAL A 178 8.47 11.09 -13.31
N SER A 179 8.84 12.33 -13.61
CA SER A 179 10.24 12.74 -13.82
C SER A 179 11.12 12.39 -12.62
N GLN A 180 10.68 12.71 -11.41
CA GLN A 180 11.41 12.35 -10.18
C GLN A 180 11.49 10.83 -9.98
N CYS A 181 10.43 10.08 -10.30
CA CYS A 181 10.47 8.61 -10.25
C CYS A 181 11.56 8.06 -11.18
N LYS A 182 11.64 8.57 -12.42
CA LYS A 182 12.68 8.21 -13.40
C LYS A 182 14.08 8.57 -12.91
N GLU A 183 14.24 9.74 -12.30
CA GLU A 183 15.52 10.18 -11.72
C GLU A 183 15.99 9.27 -10.58
N MET A 184 15.07 8.84 -9.71
CA MET A 184 15.38 7.87 -8.66
C MET A 184 15.83 6.53 -9.24
N ILE A 185 15.13 6.00 -10.27
CA ILE A 185 15.52 4.74 -10.93
C ILE A 185 16.88 4.86 -11.61
N LYS A 186 17.11 5.98 -12.32
CA LYS A 186 18.39 6.28 -12.97
C LYS A 186 19.52 6.29 -11.94
N THR A 187 19.33 7.01 -10.84
CA THR A 187 20.33 7.10 -9.76
C THR A 187 20.60 5.73 -9.12
N ALA A 188 19.58 4.90 -8.91
CA ALA A 188 19.74 3.53 -8.39
C ALA A 188 20.63 2.68 -9.30
N LYS A 189 20.41 2.78 -10.62
CA LYS A 189 21.22 2.08 -11.64
C LYS A 189 22.66 2.60 -11.70
N GLU A 190 22.85 3.92 -11.71
CA GLU A 190 24.17 4.57 -11.79
C GLU A 190 25.03 4.31 -10.54
N THR A 191 24.43 4.37 -9.35
CA THR A 191 25.11 4.12 -8.07
C THR A 191 25.19 2.64 -7.72
N ASN A 192 24.53 1.78 -8.50
CA ASN A 192 24.43 0.35 -8.28
C ASN A 192 23.89 0.02 -6.87
N ARG A 193 22.82 0.72 -6.49
CA ARG A 193 22.13 0.57 -5.20
C ARG A 193 20.69 0.16 -5.42
N ILE A 194 20.21 -0.71 -4.53
CA ILE A 194 18.83 -1.21 -4.56
C ILE A 194 17.89 -0.08 -4.18
N LEU A 195 16.88 0.14 -5.00
CA LEU A 195 15.74 1.01 -4.75
C LEU A 195 14.45 0.20 -4.68
N ALA A 196 13.82 0.18 -3.51
CA ALA A 196 12.52 -0.40 -3.24
C ALA A 196 11.53 0.68 -2.77
N ILE A 197 10.25 0.50 -3.08
CA ILE A 197 9.18 1.41 -2.65
C ILE A 197 8.16 0.67 -1.77
N GLY A 198 7.68 1.34 -0.72
CA GLY A 198 6.78 0.82 0.33
C GLY A 198 5.37 0.50 -0.14
N HIS A 199 5.23 -0.56 -0.93
CA HIS A 199 3.96 -1.09 -1.41
C HIS A 199 3.76 -2.51 -0.84
N GLN A 200 3.41 -2.56 0.44
CA GLN A 200 3.37 -3.78 1.25
C GLN A 200 2.42 -4.86 0.72
N ARG A 201 1.45 -4.49 -0.13
CA ARG A 201 0.51 -5.44 -0.76
C ARG A 201 1.20 -6.49 -1.63
N HIS A 202 2.38 -6.19 -2.19
CA HIS A 202 3.20 -7.17 -2.93
C HIS A 202 3.68 -8.33 -2.04
N TYR A 203 3.61 -8.17 -0.73
CA TYR A 203 4.02 -9.12 0.30
C TYR A 203 2.87 -9.55 1.21
N SER A 204 1.62 -9.31 0.81
CA SER A 204 0.45 -9.78 1.53
C SER A 204 0.00 -11.14 1.00
N MET A 205 -0.07 -12.13 1.88
CA MET A 205 -0.61 -13.46 1.55
C MET A 205 -2.07 -13.39 1.10
N LEU A 206 -2.84 -12.41 1.60
CA LEU A 206 -4.22 -12.17 1.18
C LEU A 206 -4.30 -11.86 -0.32
N TYR A 207 -3.52 -10.88 -0.77
CA TYR A 207 -3.49 -10.43 -2.16
C TYR A 207 -2.85 -11.48 -3.08
N ALA A 208 -1.83 -12.18 -2.58
CA ALA A 208 -1.24 -13.32 -3.26
C ALA A 208 -2.28 -14.41 -3.58
N HIS A 209 -3.06 -14.85 -2.60
CA HIS A 209 -4.10 -15.86 -2.81
C HIS A 209 -5.23 -15.37 -3.72
N ALA A 210 -5.66 -14.12 -3.55
CA ALA A 210 -6.64 -13.50 -4.45
C ALA A 210 -6.17 -13.57 -5.91
N THR A 211 -4.89 -13.25 -6.15
CA THR A 211 -4.28 -13.29 -7.47
C THR A 211 -4.22 -14.72 -8.03
N GLU A 212 -3.83 -15.71 -7.22
CA GLU A 212 -3.80 -17.12 -7.65
C GLU A 212 -5.20 -17.64 -8.00
N MET A 213 -6.24 -17.25 -7.27
CA MET A 213 -7.63 -17.60 -7.60
C MET A 213 -8.08 -16.97 -8.93
N ILE A 214 -7.72 -15.71 -9.17
CA ILE A 214 -8.02 -15.03 -10.43
C ILE A 214 -7.29 -15.72 -11.59
N GLN A 215 -5.99 -15.98 -11.44
CA GLN A 215 -5.15 -16.64 -12.46
C GLN A 215 -5.60 -18.07 -12.76
N ALA A 216 -6.11 -18.79 -11.76
CA ALA A 216 -6.70 -20.12 -11.96
C ALA A 216 -8.08 -20.07 -12.69
N GLY A 217 -8.57 -18.88 -13.03
CA GLY A 217 -9.78 -18.68 -13.84
C GLY A 217 -11.09 -18.89 -13.06
N LEU A 218 -11.07 -18.80 -11.73
CA LEU A 218 -12.26 -19.03 -10.91
C LEU A 218 -13.36 -18.02 -11.20
N LEU A 219 -12.97 -16.76 -11.47
CA LEU A 219 -13.87 -15.67 -11.79
C LEU A 219 -14.24 -15.63 -13.29
N GLY A 220 -13.61 -16.45 -14.13
CA GLY A 220 -13.70 -16.32 -15.58
C GLY A 220 -13.00 -15.07 -16.09
N GLU A 221 -13.52 -14.50 -17.19
CA GLU A 221 -13.05 -13.22 -17.72
C GLU A 221 -13.44 -12.08 -16.76
N ILE A 222 -12.46 -11.27 -16.36
CA ILE A 222 -12.65 -10.11 -15.47
C ILE A 222 -13.16 -8.93 -16.29
N ASN A 223 -14.26 -8.32 -15.86
CA ASN A 223 -14.88 -7.20 -16.57
C ASN A 223 -14.84 -5.89 -15.78
N HIS A 224 -14.85 -5.97 -14.45
CA HIS A 224 -14.88 -4.78 -13.60
C HIS A 224 -14.10 -4.99 -12.31
N ILE A 225 -13.35 -3.98 -11.87
CA ILE A 225 -12.81 -3.91 -10.51
C ILE A 225 -13.32 -2.63 -9.86
N ARG A 226 -13.95 -2.77 -8.70
CA ARG A 226 -14.30 -1.65 -7.83
C ARG A 226 -13.31 -1.61 -6.68
N ALA A 227 -12.50 -0.56 -6.60
CA ALA A 227 -11.60 -0.33 -5.48
C ALA A 227 -12.03 0.92 -4.71
N LEU A 228 -11.77 0.96 -3.41
CA LEU A 228 -12.17 2.09 -2.58
C LEU A 228 -11.31 2.24 -1.32
N TRP A 229 -11.23 3.46 -0.83
CA TRP A 229 -10.74 3.78 0.52
C TRP A 229 -11.52 4.96 1.10
N HIS A 230 -12.56 4.67 1.88
CA HIS A 230 -13.40 5.65 2.55
C HIS A 230 -13.03 5.81 4.02
N ARG A 231 -13.27 7.01 4.54
CA ARG A 231 -13.08 7.36 5.95
C ARG A 231 -14.22 8.26 6.35
N ASN A 232 -14.67 8.19 7.61
CA ASN A 232 -15.63 9.16 8.11
C ASN A 232 -15.05 9.95 9.27
N PHE A 233 -14.90 11.24 9.05
CA PHE A 233 -14.54 12.17 10.10
C PHE A 233 -15.59 13.28 10.30
N SER A 234 -16.88 12.99 10.10
CA SER A 234 -17.99 13.95 10.23
C SER A 234 -18.33 14.42 11.65
N TRP A 235 -17.44 14.23 12.61
CA TRP A 235 -17.63 14.65 13.99
C TRP A 235 -17.21 16.10 14.15
N PRO A 236 -17.89 16.93 14.95
CA PRO A 236 -17.43 18.29 15.23
C PRO A 236 -15.96 18.28 15.65
N TRP A 237 -15.19 19.22 15.09
CA TRP A 237 -13.79 19.30 15.44
C TRP A 237 -13.62 19.58 16.93
N SER A 238 -12.66 18.88 17.51
CA SER A 238 -12.23 19.04 18.90
C SER A 238 -10.72 18.85 18.92
N GLN A 239 -9.99 19.73 19.59
CA GLN A 239 -8.55 19.53 19.77
C GLN A 239 -8.32 18.29 20.65
N PRO A 240 -7.55 17.29 20.19
CA PRO A 240 -7.09 16.22 21.06
C PRO A 240 -6.17 16.85 22.11
N THR A 241 -6.56 16.81 23.39
CA THR A 241 -5.71 17.26 24.50
C THR A 241 -5.28 16.05 25.31
N ASP A 242 -4.24 15.37 24.85
CA ASP A 242 -3.51 14.37 25.64
C ASP A 242 -2.59 15.03 26.69
N GLY A 243 -3.03 16.18 27.24
CA GLY A 243 -2.28 17.02 28.17
C GLY A 243 -1.16 17.86 27.53
N LYS A 244 -0.90 17.73 26.23
CA LYS A 244 0.16 18.50 25.55
C LYS A 244 -0.24 19.95 25.27
N LYS A 245 0.74 20.84 25.35
CA LYS A 245 0.58 22.25 24.96
C LYS A 245 0.60 22.37 23.44
N ILE A 246 -0.37 23.09 22.90
CA ILE A 246 -0.51 23.34 21.47
C ILE A 246 -0.43 24.82 21.17
N VAL A 247 0.00 25.16 19.96
CA VAL A 247 -0.05 26.52 19.42
C VAL A 247 -1.44 26.74 18.84
N LYS A 248 -2.13 27.80 19.28
CA LYS A 248 -3.48 28.16 18.81
C LYS A 248 -3.43 29.33 17.83
N ASP A 249 -2.67 30.37 18.20
CA ASP A 249 -2.59 31.62 17.45
C ASP A 249 -1.11 31.95 17.21
N ALA A 250 -0.66 31.82 15.97
CA ALA A 250 0.67 32.23 15.53
C ALA A 250 0.61 32.86 14.12
N PRO A 251 1.50 33.81 13.79
CA PRO A 251 1.42 34.54 12.52
C PRO A 251 1.54 33.68 11.26
N ASP A 252 2.14 32.50 11.34
CA ASP A 252 2.39 31.60 10.22
C ASP A 252 1.42 30.40 10.13
N ILE A 253 0.41 30.37 11.01
CA ILE A 253 -0.68 29.38 11.01
C ILE A 253 -1.91 30.03 10.36
N HIS A 254 -2.21 29.60 9.13
CA HIS A 254 -3.23 30.22 8.29
C HIS A 254 -4.43 29.33 8.01
N GLN A 255 -4.29 27.99 8.04
CA GLN A 255 -5.45 27.11 7.84
C GLN A 255 -6.35 27.18 9.07
N PRO A 256 -7.60 27.64 8.91
CA PRO A 256 -8.52 27.68 10.01
C PRO A 256 -8.85 26.27 10.48
N ALA A 257 -9.27 26.16 11.74
CA ALA A 257 -9.75 24.89 12.28
C ALA A 257 -10.90 24.35 11.40
N PRO A 258 -10.85 23.08 10.98
CA PRO A 258 -11.88 22.49 10.14
C PRO A 258 -13.15 22.29 10.95
N MET A 259 -14.32 22.47 10.32
CA MET A 259 -15.63 22.32 10.96
C MET A 259 -15.80 20.93 11.59
N PHE A 260 -15.30 19.92 10.87
CA PHE A 260 -15.31 18.52 11.28
C PHE A 260 -13.88 18.04 11.56
N ARG A 261 -13.75 16.98 12.35
CA ARG A 261 -12.45 16.33 12.57
C ARG A 261 -11.83 16.03 11.21
N ASP A 262 -10.61 16.47 10.98
CA ASP A 262 -9.84 16.06 9.81
C ASP A 262 -8.62 15.31 10.33
N GLY A 263 -8.50 14.03 9.97
CA GLY A 263 -7.39 13.20 10.42
C GLY A 263 -6.02 13.68 9.94
N TRP A 264 -5.97 14.58 8.95
CA TRP A 264 -4.74 15.20 8.47
C TRP A 264 -4.49 16.59 9.06
N PHE A 265 -5.49 17.18 9.73
CA PHE A 265 -5.33 18.41 10.49
C PHE A 265 -4.76 18.10 11.88
N GLN A 266 -3.45 17.88 11.92
CA GLN A 266 -2.75 17.56 13.15
C GLN A 266 -2.56 18.83 14.03
N PRO A 267 -2.64 18.70 15.37
CA PRO A 267 -2.31 19.80 16.26
C PRO A 267 -0.82 20.13 16.17
N ILE A 268 -0.50 21.43 16.20
CA ILE A 268 0.89 21.91 16.22
C ILE A 268 1.29 21.99 17.70
N LEU A 269 2.20 21.12 18.11
CA LEU A 269 2.68 21.07 19.49
C LEU A 269 3.64 22.23 19.75
N GLN A 270 3.58 22.80 20.96
CA GLN A 270 4.41 23.94 21.34
C GLN A 270 5.91 23.60 21.22
N GLU A 271 6.31 22.38 21.60
CA GLU A 271 7.70 21.91 21.51
C GLU A 271 8.22 21.86 20.07
N ASP A 272 7.39 21.41 19.13
CA ASP A 272 7.75 21.36 17.71
C ASP A 272 7.82 22.78 17.14
N TYR A 273 6.87 23.65 17.48
CA TYR A 273 6.84 25.03 17.02
C TYR A 273 8.06 25.83 17.49
N ASP A 274 8.37 25.77 18.78
CA ASP A 274 9.52 26.50 19.34
C ASP A 274 10.86 26.02 18.76
N ALA A 275 10.96 24.72 18.44
CA ALA A 275 12.17 24.17 17.82
C ALA A 275 12.33 24.56 16.34
N LEU A 276 11.23 24.81 15.62
CA LEU A 276 11.22 24.85 14.14
C LEU A 276 10.81 26.20 13.52
N LYS A 277 10.13 27.09 14.25
CA LYS A 277 9.57 28.36 13.69
C LYS A 277 10.56 29.20 12.89
N ASP A 278 11.82 29.28 13.35
CA ASP A 278 12.86 30.08 12.69
C ASP A 278 13.72 29.28 11.69
N LYS A 279 13.46 27.97 11.55
CA LYS A 279 14.30 27.03 10.80
C LYS A 279 13.56 26.35 9.67
N VAL A 280 12.23 26.36 9.66
CA VAL A 280 11.41 25.51 8.79
C VAL A 280 11.74 25.63 7.29
N LYS A 281 12.14 26.83 6.84
CA LYS A 281 12.52 27.10 5.45
C LYS A 281 13.75 26.32 5.00
N GLN A 282 14.66 25.99 5.91
CA GLN A 282 15.84 25.17 5.61
C GLN A 282 15.47 23.73 5.22
N TYR A 283 14.27 23.28 5.61
CA TYR A 283 13.74 21.96 5.33
C TYR A 283 12.71 21.96 4.18
N ASP A 284 12.68 23.01 3.35
CA ASP A 284 11.76 23.16 2.20
C ASP A 284 10.27 23.24 2.59
N TYR A 285 9.98 23.89 3.72
CA TYR A 285 8.62 24.26 4.13
C TYR A 285 8.42 25.77 4.22
N LYS A 286 7.21 26.24 3.92
CA LYS A 286 6.79 27.65 3.99
C LYS A 286 6.53 28.08 5.43
N SER A 287 6.02 27.18 6.29
CA SER A 287 5.69 27.43 7.69
C SER A 287 5.72 26.14 8.52
N VAL A 288 5.69 26.24 9.86
CA VAL A 288 5.54 25.06 10.73
C VAL A 288 4.20 24.38 10.49
N GLU A 289 3.17 25.15 10.14
CA GLU A 289 1.88 24.61 9.74
C GLU A 289 1.99 23.68 8.53
N GLU A 290 2.68 24.11 7.47
CA GLU A 290 2.85 23.27 6.27
C GLU A 290 3.67 22.01 6.59
N LEU A 291 4.65 22.09 7.48
CA LEU A 291 5.42 20.92 7.93
C LEU A 291 4.54 19.91 8.67
N VAL A 292 3.77 20.35 9.67
CA VAL A 292 2.96 19.46 10.51
C VAL A 292 1.75 18.92 9.75
N ARG A 293 1.15 19.74 8.88
CA ARG A 293 -0.07 19.43 8.12
C ARG A 293 0.21 19.23 6.63
N TRP A 294 1.40 18.75 6.27
CA TRP A 294 1.88 18.64 4.89
C TRP A 294 0.89 17.97 3.92
N ARG A 295 0.11 16.98 4.39
CA ARG A 295 -0.91 16.33 3.56
C ARG A 295 -1.98 17.28 3.05
N LEU A 296 -2.25 18.38 3.74
CA LEU A 296 -3.29 19.35 3.38
C LEU A 296 -2.88 20.31 2.28
N PHE A 297 -1.60 20.31 1.87
CA PHE A 297 -1.05 21.20 0.85
C PHE A 297 -0.68 20.38 -0.39
N ASN A 298 -1.09 20.86 -1.57
CA ASN A 298 -0.80 20.14 -2.81
C ASN A 298 0.71 20.06 -3.07
N ARG A 299 1.46 21.13 -2.77
CA ARG A 299 2.91 21.16 -2.91
C ARG A 299 3.62 20.01 -2.17
N THR A 300 3.31 19.82 -0.89
CA THR A 300 4.05 18.90 -0.02
C THR A 300 3.43 17.51 0.06
N GLY A 301 2.11 17.39 -0.12
CA GLY A 301 1.36 16.14 -0.24
C GLY A 301 1.11 15.75 -1.70
N GLY A 302 0.06 14.97 -1.97
CA GLY A 302 -0.34 14.62 -3.34
C GLY A 302 -1.82 14.26 -3.50
N GLY A 303 -2.63 14.64 -2.51
CA GLY A 303 -4.06 14.33 -2.49
C GLY A 303 -4.36 12.85 -2.27
N LEU A 304 -5.65 12.52 -2.27
CA LEU A 304 -6.13 11.16 -1.96
C LEU A 304 -5.60 10.10 -2.93
N MET A 305 -5.32 10.44 -4.19
CA MET A 305 -4.74 9.49 -5.14
C MET A 305 -3.31 9.09 -4.76
N ALA A 306 -2.46 10.04 -4.37
CA ALA A 306 -1.09 9.71 -3.97
C ALA A 306 -1.06 9.01 -2.59
N GLU A 307 -1.87 9.50 -1.65
CA GLU A 307 -1.89 9.00 -0.27
C GLU A 307 -2.54 7.62 -0.14
N LEU A 308 -3.68 7.39 -0.80
CA LEU A 308 -4.50 6.19 -0.65
C LEU A 308 -4.71 5.47 -1.99
N GLY A 309 -5.02 6.17 -3.07
CA GLY A 309 -5.39 5.56 -4.35
C GLY A 309 -4.30 4.69 -4.97
N SER A 310 -3.04 5.06 -4.80
CA SER A 310 -1.87 4.28 -5.24
C SER A 310 -1.92 2.83 -4.73
N HIS A 311 -2.36 2.60 -3.49
CA HIS A 311 -2.50 1.26 -2.92
C HIS A 311 -3.57 0.40 -3.61
N GLN A 312 -4.76 0.97 -3.84
CA GLN A 312 -5.86 0.26 -4.50
C GLN A 312 -5.58 0.00 -5.98
N LEU A 313 -4.90 0.93 -6.65
CA LEU A 313 -4.55 0.81 -8.06
C LEU A 313 -3.42 -0.18 -8.28
N ASP A 314 -2.48 -0.28 -7.35
CA ASP A 314 -1.47 -1.34 -7.32
C ASP A 314 -2.16 -2.72 -7.17
N ALA A 315 -3.10 -2.87 -6.23
CA ALA A 315 -3.89 -4.10 -6.10
C ALA A 315 -4.65 -4.48 -7.38
N ALA A 316 -5.35 -3.51 -7.99
CA ALA A 316 -6.03 -3.73 -9.27
C ALA A 316 -5.06 -4.14 -10.38
N SER A 317 -3.89 -3.50 -10.45
CA SER A 317 -2.83 -3.84 -11.39
C SER A 317 -2.32 -5.26 -11.17
N ILE A 318 -2.10 -5.69 -9.93
CA ILE A 318 -1.72 -7.07 -9.59
C ILE A 318 -2.78 -8.06 -10.10
N PHE A 319 -4.07 -7.80 -9.85
CA PHE A 319 -5.16 -8.67 -10.27
C PHE A 319 -5.29 -8.80 -11.79
N LEU A 320 -4.98 -7.74 -12.53
CA LEU A 320 -4.99 -7.74 -13.99
C LEU A 320 -3.66 -8.22 -14.62
N GLY A 321 -2.73 -8.75 -13.82
CA GLY A 321 -1.46 -9.25 -14.33
C GLY A 321 -0.48 -8.15 -14.77
N LYS A 322 -0.58 -6.97 -14.14
CA LYS A 322 0.27 -5.79 -14.37
C LYS A 322 0.23 -5.25 -15.81
N VAL A 323 -0.92 -5.37 -16.47
CA VAL A 323 -1.16 -4.71 -17.75
C VAL A 323 -1.23 -3.19 -17.56
N LYS A 324 -0.78 -2.44 -18.57
CA LYS A 324 -0.78 -0.97 -18.53
C LYS A 324 -2.19 -0.43 -18.83
N PRO A 325 -2.66 0.63 -18.16
CA PRO A 325 -3.96 1.23 -18.45
C PRO A 325 -3.97 1.91 -19.83
N ILE A 326 -5.17 1.99 -20.42
CA ILE A 326 -5.45 2.70 -21.67
C ILE A 326 -5.74 4.18 -21.38
N SER A 327 -6.64 4.45 -20.43
CA SER A 327 -7.05 5.82 -20.10
C SER A 327 -7.55 5.98 -18.68
N VAL A 328 -7.68 7.24 -18.24
CA VAL A 328 -8.31 7.63 -16.97
C VAL A 328 -9.16 8.90 -17.14
N VAL A 329 -10.27 8.96 -16.42
CA VAL A 329 -11.09 10.15 -16.21
C VAL A 329 -11.47 10.21 -14.73
N GLY A 330 -11.68 11.41 -14.18
CA GLY A 330 -12.11 11.52 -12.79
C GLY A 330 -12.61 12.90 -12.38
N VAL A 331 -13.16 12.94 -11.17
CA VAL A 331 -13.62 14.17 -10.51
C VAL A 331 -13.10 14.18 -9.09
N GLY A 332 -12.51 15.31 -8.69
CA GLY A 332 -12.12 15.63 -7.33
C GLY A 332 -12.91 16.82 -6.81
N THR A 333 -13.22 16.83 -5.51
CA THR A 333 -13.88 17.97 -4.85
C THR A 333 -13.28 18.26 -3.48
N ARG A 334 -13.48 19.50 -3.01
CA ARG A 334 -13.14 20.00 -1.68
C ARG A 334 -14.40 20.53 -1.00
N SER A 335 -15.23 19.62 -0.50
CA SER A 335 -16.63 19.94 -0.21
C SER A 335 -17.01 19.87 1.27
N PHE A 336 -16.18 19.28 2.13
CA PHE A 336 -16.63 18.89 3.46
C PHE A 336 -15.99 19.63 4.64
N PHE A 337 -14.66 19.71 4.69
CA PHE A 337 -14.00 20.06 5.96
C PHE A 337 -14.27 21.50 6.43
N GLY A 338 -14.56 22.44 5.54
CA GLY A 338 -15.04 23.80 5.85
C GLY A 338 -14.22 24.56 6.93
N ASN A 339 -14.72 25.71 7.37
CA ASN A 339 -14.14 26.47 8.49
C ASN A 339 -15.12 26.48 9.68
N VAL A 340 -14.62 26.29 10.91
CA VAL A 340 -15.43 26.44 12.14
C VAL A 340 -15.85 27.89 12.38
N ALA A 341 -14.99 28.87 12.07
CA ALA A 341 -15.15 30.27 12.47
C ALA A 341 -16.28 30.98 11.75
N ASP A 342 -16.61 30.57 10.53
CA ASP A 342 -17.77 31.09 9.79
C ASP A 342 -18.58 29.92 9.19
N PRO A 343 -19.64 29.47 9.87
CA PRO A 343 -20.52 28.42 9.36
C PRO A 343 -21.25 28.77 8.05
N LYS A 344 -21.25 30.06 7.66
CA LYS A 344 -21.81 30.56 6.40
C LYS A 344 -20.77 30.49 5.27
N ASP A 345 -19.48 30.58 5.58
CA ASP A 345 -18.38 30.34 4.63
C ASP A 345 -17.84 28.90 4.77
N ARG A 346 -18.51 27.99 4.05
CA ARG A 346 -18.17 26.56 4.04
C ARG A 346 -17.05 26.17 3.07
N ARG A 347 -16.33 27.14 2.50
CA ARG A 347 -15.23 26.82 1.57
C ARG A 347 -14.17 26.01 2.31
N ASN A 348 -13.76 24.89 1.73
CA ASN A 348 -12.69 24.06 2.27
C ASN A 348 -11.33 24.66 1.85
N PRO A 349 -10.49 25.11 2.81
CA PRO A 349 -9.25 25.83 2.51
C PRO A 349 -8.08 24.91 2.12
N ARG A 350 -8.25 23.59 2.13
CA ARG A 350 -7.19 22.63 1.80
C ARG A 350 -6.70 22.80 0.36
N GLY A 351 -5.42 22.54 0.11
CA GLY A 351 -4.86 22.52 -1.25
C GLY A 351 -5.21 21.27 -2.05
N ILE A 352 -5.83 20.27 -1.41
CA ILE A 352 -6.11 18.96 -2.01
C ILE A 352 -7.58 18.54 -1.81
N ASP A 353 -8.07 17.71 -2.72
CA ASP A 353 -9.42 17.14 -2.68
C ASP A 353 -9.66 16.28 -1.43
N ASP A 354 -10.89 16.33 -0.90
CA ASP A 354 -11.39 15.49 0.20
C ASP A 354 -12.34 14.37 -0.28
N HIS A 355 -12.74 14.43 -1.55
CA HIS A 355 -13.49 13.41 -2.27
C HIS A 355 -12.92 13.24 -3.69
N VAL A 356 -12.64 12.00 -4.09
CA VAL A 356 -12.18 11.67 -5.44
C VAL A 356 -12.92 10.46 -6.00
N PHE A 357 -13.21 10.50 -7.29
CA PHE A 357 -13.81 9.41 -8.07
C PHE A 357 -13.08 9.33 -9.41
N VAL A 358 -12.52 8.17 -9.72
CA VAL A 358 -11.76 7.95 -10.95
C VAL A 358 -12.18 6.65 -11.61
N THR A 359 -12.19 6.65 -12.93
CA THR A 359 -12.48 5.47 -13.75
C THR A 359 -11.33 5.29 -14.73
N PHE A 360 -10.78 4.09 -14.74
CA PHE A 360 -9.74 3.66 -15.66
C PHE A 360 -10.30 2.63 -16.64
N GLU A 361 -9.75 2.66 -17.84
CA GLU A 361 -9.88 1.59 -18.82
C GLU A 361 -8.56 0.82 -18.86
N PHE A 362 -8.62 -0.49 -18.64
CA PHE A 362 -7.48 -1.40 -18.80
C PHE A 362 -7.75 -2.36 -19.96
N PRO A 363 -6.71 -2.80 -20.68
CA PRO A 363 -6.88 -3.78 -21.74
C PRO A 363 -7.21 -5.15 -21.15
N GLY A 364 -8.28 -5.78 -21.64
CA GLY A 364 -8.58 -7.18 -21.36
C GLY A 364 -7.63 -8.13 -22.07
N LYS A 365 -7.87 -9.43 -21.91
CA LYS A 365 -6.96 -10.50 -22.36
C LYS A 365 -6.71 -10.49 -23.87
N ASN A 366 -7.78 -10.29 -24.65
CA ASN A 366 -7.84 -10.32 -26.10
C ASN A 366 -7.78 -8.91 -26.73
N HIS A 367 -7.54 -7.88 -25.93
CA HIS A 367 -7.30 -6.53 -26.43
C HIS A 367 -5.97 -6.45 -27.21
N PRO A 368 -5.84 -5.56 -28.22
CA PRO A 368 -4.56 -5.35 -28.91
C PRO A 368 -3.40 -4.90 -28.01
N GLN A 369 -3.72 -4.19 -26.93
CA GLN A 369 -2.76 -3.80 -25.87
C GLN A 369 -2.76 -4.77 -24.68
N GLY A 370 -3.54 -5.85 -24.79
CA GLY A 370 -3.68 -6.89 -23.77
C GLY A 370 -2.51 -7.87 -23.77
N PRO A 371 -2.46 -8.77 -22.78
CA PRO A 371 -1.36 -9.70 -22.60
C PRO A 371 -1.19 -10.69 -23.75
N HIS A 372 -2.25 -10.98 -24.52
CA HIS A 372 -2.20 -11.90 -25.67
C HIS A 372 -2.12 -11.17 -27.02
N GLY A 373 -2.14 -9.84 -27.05
CA GLY A 373 -2.11 -9.06 -28.30
C GLY A 373 -3.23 -9.42 -29.27
N GLY A 374 -4.46 -9.54 -28.78
CA GLY A 374 -5.61 -9.94 -29.60
C GLY A 374 -6.14 -8.82 -30.51
N SER A 375 -7.29 -9.04 -31.14
CA SER A 375 -7.88 -8.09 -32.09
C SER A 375 -9.08 -7.32 -31.56
N ASP A 376 -9.59 -7.65 -30.36
CA ASP A 376 -10.83 -7.09 -29.85
C ASP A 376 -10.59 -5.81 -29.06
N LYS A 377 -10.81 -4.66 -29.71
CA LYS A 377 -10.68 -3.34 -29.07
C LYS A 377 -11.72 -3.08 -27.98
N ASN A 378 -12.78 -3.88 -27.91
CA ASN A 378 -13.84 -3.73 -26.91
C ASN A 378 -13.58 -4.58 -25.66
N ASP A 379 -12.57 -5.46 -25.69
CA ASP A 379 -12.15 -6.21 -24.51
C ASP A 379 -11.42 -5.27 -23.53
N VAL A 380 -12.21 -4.56 -22.73
CA VAL A 380 -11.75 -3.54 -21.79
C VAL A 380 -12.27 -3.88 -20.41
N VAL A 381 -11.36 -3.86 -19.44
CA VAL A 381 -11.70 -4.00 -18.02
C VAL A 381 -11.83 -2.60 -17.43
N VAL A 382 -12.97 -2.31 -16.84
CA VAL A 382 -13.20 -1.02 -16.16
C VAL A 382 -12.76 -1.12 -14.71
N VAL A 383 -11.93 -0.18 -14.27
CA VAL A 383 -11.51 -0.08 -12.87
C VAL A 383 -11.99 1.25 -12.31
N THR A 384 -12.86 1.21 -11.31
CA THR A 384 -13.35 2.41 -10.61
C THR A 384 -12.69 2.51 -9.24
N TYR A 385 -12.16 3.69 -8.90
CA TYR A 385 -11.68 4.00 -7.57
C TYR A 385 -12.42 5.20 -6.97
N SER A 386 -12.74 5.10 -5.68
CA SER A 386 -13.30 6.21 -4.91
C SER A 386 -12.66 6.34 -3.53
N SER A 387 -12.42 7.58 -3.12
CA SER A 387 -12.04 7.89 -1.74
C SER A 387 -12.83 9.08 -1.25
N ILE A 388 -13.48 8.90 -0.11
CA ILE A 388 -14.50 9.81 0.41
C ILE A 388 -14.22 9.99 1.89
N SER A 389 -13.96 11.23 2.32
CA SER A 389 -13.61 11.56 3.71
C SER A 389 -14.82 11.69 4.65
N THR A 390 -16.02 11.42 4.14
CA THR A 390 -17.32 11.54 4.81
C THR A 390 -18.11 10.23 4.82
N ASN A 391 -17.46 9.10 4.61
CA ASN A 391 -18.13 7.81 4.50
C ASN A 391 -17.45 6.74 5.37
N GLY A 392 -18.22 6.19 6.31
CA GLY A 392 -17.74 5.17 7.25
C GLY A 392 -18.12 3.76 6.82
N PHE A 393 -18.88 3.66 5.74
CA PHE A 393 -19.37 2.43 5.16
C PHE A 393 -18.52 2.04 3.95
N GLU A 394 -18.27 0.74 3.77
CA GLU A 394 -17.24 0.20 2.86
C GLU A 394 -15.87 0.89 3.11
N PRO A 395 -15.10 0.47 4.14
CA PRO A 395 -13.91 1.20 4.56
C PRO A 395 -12.81 1.17 3.50
N TYR A 396 -12.21 0.03 3.21
CA TYR A 396 -11.25 -0.08 2.11
C TYR A 396 -11.16 -1.52 1.61
N GLY A 397 -10.87 -1.68 0.32
CA GLY A 397 -10.79 -2.98 -0.33
C GLY A 397 -11.08 -2.94 -1.82
N GLU A 398 -11.17 -4.13 -2.42
CA GLU A 398 -11.38 -4.33 -3.84
C GLU A 398 -12.44 -5.41 -4.08
N THR A 399 -13.36 -5.15 -5.01
CA THR A 399 -14.30 -6.13 -5.54
C THR A 399 -13.96 -6.40 -7.00
N VAL A 400 -13.47 -7.60 -7.28
CA VAL A 400 -13.12 -8.08 -8.62
C VAL A 400 -14.30 -8.88 -9.17
N MET A 401 -14.90 -8.41 -10.26
CA MET A 401 -16.09 -9.00 -10.85
C MET A 401 -15.75 -9.61 -12.20
N GLY A 402 -15.93 -10.92 -12.30
CA GLY A 402 -15.78 -11.65 -13.55
C GLY A 402 -17.07 -12.35 -13.97
N SER A 403 -17.07 -12.84 -15.20
CA SER A 403 -18.18 -13.56 -15.84
C SER A 403 -18.69 -14.80 -15.08
N ARG A 404 -17.93 -15.33 -14.12
CA ARG A 404 -18.25 -16.57 -13.39
C ARG A 404 -18.19 -16.43 -11.87
N GLY A 405 -17.84 -15.26 -11.37
CA GLY A 405 -17.79 -15.02 -9.93
C GLY A 405 -17.26 -13.63 -9.57
N THR A 406 -17.48 -13.28 -8.31
CA THR A 406 -17.02 -12.06 -7.69
C THR A 406 -16.11 -12.40 -6.52
N LEU A 407 -14.92 -11.81 -6.48
CA LEU A 407 -13.99 -11.87 -5.37
C LEU A 407 -13.99 -10.53 -4.63
N VAL A 408 -13.97 -10.57 -3.30
CA VAL A 408 -13.92 -9.37 -2.47
C VAL A 408 -12.76 -9.49 -1.51
N THR A 409 -11.83 -8.54 -1.57
CA THR A 409 -10.84 -8.24 -0.54
C THR A 409 -11.35 -7.08 0.30
N ALA A 410 -11.42 -7.23 1.62
CA ALA A 410 -11.87 -6.16 2.51
C ALA A 410 -10.94 -5.98 3.70
N SER A 411 -10.68 -4.72 4.04
CA SER A 411 -9.89 -4.30 5.21
C SER A 411 -8.54 -5.01 5.35
N GLU A 412 -7.87 -5.33 4.24
CA GLU A 412 -6.58 -6.04 4.20
C GLU A 412 -6.55 -7.37 5.00
N SER A 413 -7.70 -7.95 5.33
CA SER A 413 -7.79 -9.11 6.23
C SER A 413 -8.88 -10.11 5.86
N GLU A 414 -9.83 -9.73 4.99
CA GLU A 414 -10.91 -10.61 4.57
C GLU A 414 -10.81 -10.91 3.07
N LEU A 415 -10.94 -12.18 2.71
CA LEU A 415 -11.09 -12.65 1.33
C LEU A 415 -12.39 -13.45 1.22
N MET A 416 -13.24 -13.06 0.26
CA MET A 416 -14.54 -13.70 0.02
C MET A 416 -14.72 -14.00 -1.46
N LEU A 417 -15.28 -15.17 -1.76
CA LEU A 417 -15.58 -15.62 -3.13
C LEU A 417 -17.08 -15.92 -3.27
N PHE A 418 -17.74 -15.23 -4.20
CA PHE A 418 -19.13 -15.45 -4.58
C PHE A 418 -19.14 -16.00 -6.01
N LYS A 419 -19.64 -17.23 -6.18
CA LYS A 419 -19.68 -17.89 -7.49
C LYS A 419 -20.99 -17.59 -8.19
N GLU A 420 -20.97 -17.45 -9.52
CA GLU A 420 -22.19 -17.33 -10.33
C GLU A 420 -22.85 -18.70 -10.60
N GLN A 421 -24.14 -18.68 -10.97
CA GLN A 421 -24.89 -19.87 -11.40
C GLN A 421 -24.45 -20.37 -12.80
N GLU A 422 -24.67 -21.66 -13.06
CA GLU A 422 -24.33 -22.25 -14.37
C GLU A 422 -25.29 -21.76 -15.48
N PRO A 423 -24.77 -21.29 -16.63
CA PRO A 423 -25.59 -21.06 -17.81
C PRO A 423 -26.30 -22.37 -18.21
N GLY A 424 -27.63 -22.36 -18.27
CA GLY A 424 -28.45 -23.51 -18.70
C GLY A 424 -29.04 -24.38 -17.58
N LYS A 425 -28.80 -24.08 -16.31
CA LYS A 425 -29.52 -24.72 -15.19
C LYS A 425 -30.41 -23.71 -14.46
N ALA A 426 -31.64 -23.55 -14.93
CA ALA A 426 -32.66 -22.84 -14.17
C ALA A 426 -32.85 -23.51 -12.80
N GLY A 427 -32.54 -22.78 -11.71
CA GLY A 427 -32.59 -23.29 -10.33
C GLY A 427 -31.36 -24.08 -9.86
N GLY A 428 -30.26 -24.10 -10.61
CA GLY A 428 -29.02 -24.77 -10.22
C GLY A 428 -28.22 -23.99 -9.16
N LYS A 429 -27.65 -24.68 -8.17
CA LYS A 429 -26.69 -24.08 -7.22
C LYS A 429 -25.49 -23.46 -7.98
N PRO A 430 -24.90 -22.34 -7.50
CA PRO A 430 -23.67 -21.77 -8.04
C PRO A 430 -22.59 -22.83 -8.24
N ARG A 431 -21.69 -22.67 -9.22
CA ARG A 431 -20.66 -23.66 -9.59
C ARG A 431 -20.08 -24.43 -8.38
N ASP A 432 -20.62 -25.61 -8.12
CA ASP A 432 -19.89 -26.65 -7.42
C ASP A 432 -18.72 -27.01 -8.33
N THR A 433 -17.49 -26.91 -7.84
CA THR A 433 -16.37 -27.67 -8.40
C THR A 433 -16.74 -29.14 -8.15
N LYS A 434 -17.57 -29.73 -9.02
CA LYS A 434 -18.27 -31.00 -8.77
C LYS A 434 -17.37 -32.04 -8.09
N VAL A 435 -17.83 -32.52 -6.93
CA VAL A 435 -17.83 -33.95 -6.61
C VAL A 435 -19.29 -34.30 -6.30
N THR A 436 -19.84 -35.27 -7.00
CA THR A 436 -21.26 -35.64 -7.05
C THR A 436 -21.76 -36.24 -5.73
N VAL A 437 -23.03 -35.99 -5.35
CA VAL A 437 -23.71 -36.69 -4.24
C VAL A 437 -25.12 -37.13 -4.67
N SER A 438 -25.46 -38.38 -4.39
CA SER A 438 -26.78 -39.02 -4.58
C SER A 438 -27.68 -38.87 -3.33
N GLN A 439 -29.01 -38.87 -3.53
CA GLN A 439 -30.02 -38.72 -2.47
C GLN A 439 -30.17 -39.92 -1.53
N VAL A 440 -30.55 -39.66 -0.28
CA VAL A 440 -31.16 -40.63 0.65
C VAL A 440 -32.40 -40.01 1.31
N GLY A 441 -33.60 -40.49 0.95
CA GLY A 441 -34.82 -40.40 1.79
C GLY A 441 -35.78 -39.21 1.61
N ASN A 442 -36.88 -39.23 2.38
CA ASN A 442 -38.14 -38.52 2.11
C ASN A 442 -38.64 -37.62 3.29
N LYS A 443 -37.82 -36.67 3.78
CA LYS A 443 -38.26 -35.59 4.69
C LYS A 443 -37.49 -34.28 4.40
N PRO A 444 -38.13 -33.09 4.45
CA PRO A 444 -37.43 -31.81 4.29
C PRO A 444 -36.78 -31.36 5.61
N ALA A 445 -35.47 -31.09 5.56
CA ALA A 445 -34.70 -30.46 6.63
C ALA A 445 -33.91 -29.27 6.07
N LEU A 446 -33.91 -28.14 6.80
CA LEU A 446 -33.05 -26.99 6.53
C LEU A 446 -31.66 -27.30 7.12
N GLU A 447 -30.75 -27.77 6.26
CA GLU A 447 -29.35 -27.95 6.63
C GLU A 447 -28.49 -26.86 5.99
N ALA A 448 -27.98 -25.94 6.82
CA ALA A 448 -26.70 -25.29 6.56
C ALA A 448 -25.58 -26.28 6.92
N ALA A 449 -25.51 -27.39 6.20
CA ALA A 449 -24.41 -28.33 6.26
C ALA A 449 -23.52 -28.10 5.04
N SER A 450 -22.36 -27.49 5.26
CA SER A 450 -21.21 -27.70 4.37
C SER A 450 -21.01 -29.21 4.25
N THR A 451 -21.05 -29.75 3.03
CA THR A 451 -20.94 -31.20 2.81
C THR A 451 -19.54 -31.77 3.10
N TRP A 452 -18.66 -31.03 3.78
CA TRP A 452 -17.40 -31.56 4.32
C TRP A 452 -17.12 -30.93 5.69
N GLY A 453 -17.30 -31.74 6.73
CA GLY A 453 -16.98 -31.44 8.13
C GLY A 453 -18.13 -30.81 8.90
N GLY A 454 -18.56 -31.48 9.97
CA GLY A 454 -19.56 -30.96 10.91
C GLY A 454 -19.11 -29.68 11.62
N PRO A 455 -19.87 -29.18 12.61
CA PRO A 455 -19.68 -27.85 13.23
C PRO A 455 -18.24 -27.55 13.72
N ALA A 456 -17.43 -28.59 14.00
CA ALA A 456 -16.03 -28.47 14.36
C ALA A 456 -15.08 -28.05 13.20
N ALA A 457 -15.46 -28.29 11.93
CA ALA A 457 -14.67 -27.91 10.76
C ALA A 457 -14.84 -26.43 10.38
N ALA A 458 -16.01 -25.84 10.65
CA ALA A 458 -16.26 -24.40 10.46
C ALA A 458 -15.48 -23.56 11.50
N ALA A 459 -15.31 -24.06 12.72
CA ALA A 459 -14.53 -23.41 13.77
C ALA A 459 -13.01 -23.49 13.54
N SER A 460 -12.51 -24.57 12.91
CA SER A 460 -11.09 -24.76 12.64
C SER A 460 -10.62 -24.13 11.31
N ALA A 461 -11.52 -23.93 10.33
CA ALA A 461 -11.22 -23.25 9.06
C ALA A 461 -11.19 -21.72 9.17
N ALA A 462 -11.79 -21.13 10.20
CA ALA A 462 -11.77 -19.69 10.44
C ALA A 462 -10.36 -19.16 10.76
N GLY A 463 -9.49 -20.00 11.33
CA GLY A 463 -8.13 -19.62 11.71
C GLY A 463 -7.11 -19.61 10.56
N ALA A 464 -7.43 -20.32 9.49
CA ALA A 464 -6.45 -20.75 8.52
C ALA A 464 -6.15 -19.67 7.45
N MET A 465 -7.16 -18.89 7.03
CA MET A 465 -6.95 -17.69 6.21
C MET A 465 -6.60 -16.43 7.03
N THR A 466 -6.71 -16.50 8.36
CA THR A 466 -6.40 -15.40 9.29
C THR A 466 -5.05 -15.56 10.00
N GLY A 467 -4.16 -16.43 9.51
CA GLY A 467 -2.84 -16.62 10.11
C GLY A 467 -2.89 -17.18 11.53
N THR A 468 -3.39 -18.42 11.72
CA THR A 468 -3.24 -19.14 13.00
C THR A 468 -1.81 -19.60 13.28
N GLY A 469 -0.92 -18.64 13.47
CA GLY A 469 0.14 -18.71 14.45
C GLY A 469 -0.09 -17.62 15.50
N ALA A 470 -1.15 -17.75 16.32
CA ALA A 470 -1.42 -16.96 17.53
C ALA A 470 -1.14 -15.43 17.48
N GLY A 471 -1.22 -14.80 16.31
CA GLY A 471 -0.80 -13.42 16.08
C GLY A 471 -1.61 -12.77 14.96
N PRO A 472 -1.58 -11.42 14.85
CA PRO A 472 -2.32 -10.70 13.82
C PRO A 472 -1.82 -11.06 12.41
N VAL A 473 -2.74 -11.09 11.44
CA VAL A 473 -2.44 -11.25 10.00
C VAL A 473 -1.39 -10.20 9.58
N SER A 474 -0.29 -10.65 8.97
CA SER A 474 0.72 -9.70 8.46
C SER A 474 0.11 -8.85 7.34
N ARG A 475 0.30 -7.54 7.44
CA ARG A 475 -0.06 -6.56 6.39
C ARG A 475 1.00 -6.47 5.28
N GLY A 476 2.11 -7.20 5.40
CA GLY A 476 3.19 -7.28 4.41
C GLY A 476 4.42 -6.43 4.74
N TYR A 477 4.35 -5.48 5.69
CA TYR A 477 5.48 -4.61 6.05
C TYR A 477 6.72 -5.39 6.51
N LYS A 478 6.51 -6.41 7.35
CA LYS A 478 7.58 -7.26 7.85
C LYS A 478 8.28 -7.99 6.71
N GLU A 479 7.49 -8.63 5.85
CA GLU A 479 7.99 -9.39 4.71
C GLU A 479 8.66 -8.50 3.65
N GLU A 480 8.16 -7.28 3.44
CA GLU A 480 8.77 -6.30 2.54
C GLU A 480 10.17 -5.91 2.99
N MET A 481 10.32 -5.51 4.26
CA MET A 481 11.60 -5.14 4.83
C MET A 481 12.57 -6.33 4.89
N ALA A 482 12.06 -7.54 5.15
CA ALA A 482 12.85 -8.76 5.11
C ALA A 482 13.35 -9.09 3.70
N ASP A 483 12.50 -9.02 2.67
CA ASP A 483 12.90 -9.23 1.26
C ASP A 483 13.89 -8.16 0.79
N PHE A 484 13.68 -6.90 1.18
CA PHE A 484 14.63 -5.82 0.89
C PHE A 484 16.02 -6.12 1.47
N ALA A 485 16.10 -6.51 2.74
CA ALA A 485 17.35 -6.87 3.39
C ALA A 485 18.00 -8.12 2.76
N TYR A 486 17.18 -9.13 2.44
CA TYR A 486 17.63 -10.33 1.75
C TYR A 486 18.26 -9.98 0.39
N CYS A 487 17.59 -9.14 -0.41
CA CYS A 487 18.13 -8.68 -1.69
C CYS A 487 19.45 -7.92 -1.53
N ILE A 488 19.66 -7.18 -0.44
CA ILE A 488 20.95 -6.50 -0.15
C ILE A 488 22.05 -7.53 0.10
N ARG A 489 21.77 -8.58 0.88
CA ARG A 489 22.78 -9.62 1.19
C ARG A 489 23.14 -10.46 -0.03
N GLU A 490 22.19 -10.70 -0.92
CA GLU A 490 22.40 -11.41 -2.19
C GLU A 490 22.88 -10.49 -3.32
N TRP A 491 23.03 -9.18 -3.08
CA TRP A 491 23.37 -8.23 -4.12
C TRP A 491 24.78 -8.45 -4.64
N ASN A 492 24.93 -8.77 -5.92
CA ASN A 492 26.22 -8.79 -6.59
C ASN A 492 26.43 -7.47 -7.37
N PRO A 493 27.33 -6.58 -6.94
CA PRO A 493 27.59 -5.32 -7.62
C PRO A 493 28.11 -5.49 -9.05
N SER A 494 28.79 -6.61 -9.36
CA SER A 494 29.29 -6.85 -10.73
C SER A 494 28.18 -7.19 -11.71
N VAL A 495 27.02 -7.64 -11.21
CA VAL A 495 25.80 -7.88 -12.01
C VAL A 495 24.94 -6.62 -12.05
N GLY A 496 24.73 -5.99 -10.88
CA GLY A 496 23.91 -4.79 -10.74
C GLY A 496 22.50 -4.94 -11.32
N TYR A 497 22.09 -3.99 -12.16
CA TYR A 497 20.76 -3.98 -12.78
C TYR A 497 20.71 -4.64 -14.16
N ARG A 498 21.68 -5.51 -14.49
CA ARG A 498 21.73 -6.19 -15.79
C ARG A 498 20.44 -6.98 -16.04
N LYS A 499 19.93 -6.87 -17.26
CA LYS A 499 18.80 -7.68 -17.76
C LYS A 499 19.28 -8.62 -18.86
N GLU A 500 18.65 -9.78 -18.94
CA GLU A 500 18.85 -10.79 -19.99
C GLU A 500 17.49 -11.24 -20.53
N LYS A 501 17.49 -11.75 -21.77
CA LYS A 501 16.28 -12.30 -22.39
C LYS A 501 15.87 -13.59 -21.70
N GLY A 502 14.66 -13.62 -21.16
CA GLY A 502 14.04 -14.83 -20.63
C GLY A 502 13.50 -15.73 -21.73
N SER A 503 13.04 -16.93 -21.35
CA SER A 503 12.40 -17.89 -22.25
C SER A 503 11.09 -17.39 -22.87
N ASP A 504 10.47 -16.36 -22.27
CA ASP A 504 9.29 -15.66 -22.78
C ASP A 504 9.62 -14.52 -23.76
N GLY A 505 10.90 -14.32 -24.09
CA GLY A 505 11.39 -13.26 -24.97
C GLY A 505 11.40 -11.86 -24.33
N LYS A 506 11.06 -11.72 -23.05
CA LYS A 506 11.08 -10.45 -22.31
C LYS A 506 12.41 -10.26 -21.59
N ASP A 507 12.73 -9.01 -21.24
CA ASP A 507 13.93 -8.69 -20.49
C ASP A 507 13.67 -8.88 -19.00
N HIS A 508 14.45 -9.75 -18.36
CA HIS A 508 14.37 -10.04 -16.93
C HIS A 508 15.66 -9.65 -16.24
N PHE A 509 15.56 -9.13 -15.01
CA PHE A 509 16.75 -8.87 -14.21
C PHE A 509 17.48 -10.18 -13.90
N VAL A 510 18.81 -10.17 -14.06
CA VAL A 510 19.66 -11.35 -13.88
C VAL A 510 19.72 -11.76 -12.41
N GLN A 511 19.72 -10.80 -11.50
CA GLN A 511 19.63 -11.04 -10.07
C GLN A 511 18.31 -10.52 -9.51
N ARG A 512 17.91 -11.08 -8.36
CA ARG A 512 16.65 -10.76 -7.70
C ARG A 512 16.63 -9.29 -7.27
N LEU A 513 15.49 -8.65 -7.47
CA LEU A 513 15.14 -7.35 -6.90
C LEU A 513 13.94 -7.48 -5.97
N PRO A 514 13.75 -6.51 -5.06
CA PRO A 514 12.50 -6.38 -4.32
C PRO A 514 11.29 -6.37 -5.26
N ARG A 515 10.16 -6.95 -4.81
CA ARG A 515 8.96 -7.13 -5.64
C ARG A 515 8.38 -5.80 -6.15
N CYS A 516 8.48 -4.75 -5.35
CA CYS A 516 8.18 -3.36 -5.74
C CYS A 516 9.46 -2.52 -5.84
N HIS A 517 10.32 -2.87 -6.80
CA HIS A 517 11.46 -2.04 -7.18
C HIS A 517 11.01 -0.84 -8.03
N GLY A 518 11.91 0.12 -8.26
CA GLY A 518 11.55 1.42 -8.87
C GLY A 518 10.74 1.37 -10.17
N GLU A 519 10.99 0.44 -11.11
CA GLU A 519 10.20 0.33 -12.36
C GLU A 519 8.75 -0.10 -12.10
N VAL A 520 8.50 -0.95 -11.10
CA VAL A 520 7.14 -1.36 -10.70
C VAL A 520 6.44 -0.20 -10.01
N ALA A 521 7.08 0.43 -9.02
CA ALA A 521 6.50 1.52 -8.26
C ALA A 521 6.21 2.77 -9.10
N MET A 522 7.03 3.03 -10.12
CA MET A 522 6.79 4.12 -11.07
C MET A 522 5.51 3.90 -11.87
N ALA A 523 5.15 2.65 -12.20
CA ALA A 523 3.88 2.37 -12.87
C ALA A 523 2.71 2.81 -11.99
N ASP A 524 2.72 2.46 -10.70
CA ASP A 524 1.68 2.88 -9.74
C ASP A 524 1.64 4.40 -9.55
N ALA A 525 2.82 5.04 -9.53
CA ALA A 525 2.93 6.49 -9.48
C ALA A 525 2.32 7.16 -10.73
N ILE A 526 2.56 6.61 -11.93
CA ILE A 526 1.96 7.12 -13.18
C ILE A 526 0.44 7.06 -13.09
N LEU A 527 -0.15 5.98 -12.58
CA LEU A 527 -1.60 5.87 -12.41
C LEU A 527 -2.12 6.96 -11.47
N ALA A 528 -1.56 7.06 -10.26
CA ALA A 528 -2.04 8.00 -9.24
C ALA A 528 -1.84 9.48 -9.65
N LEU A 529 -0.68 9.83 -10.20
CA LEU A 529 -0.36 11.21 -10.60
C LEU A 529 -1.16 11.63 -11.84
N THR A 530 -1.34 10.73 -12.81
CA THR A 530 -2.17 11.03 -13.99
C THR A 530 -3.65 11.18 -13.62
N SER A 531 -4.14 10.43 -12.62
CA SER A 531 -5.48 10.67 -12.08
C SER A 531 -5.65 12.09 -11.52
N ASN A 532 -4.67 12.58 -10.77
CA ASN A 532 -4.70 13.96 -10.28
C ASN A 532 -4.75 14.97 -11.43
N LEU A 533 -3.99 14.74 -12.51
CA LEU A 533 -4.03 15.58 -13.71
C LEU A 533 -5.41 15.54 -14.39
N ALA A 534 -5.98 14.35 -14.56
CA ALA A 534 -7.29 14.18 -15.18
C ALA A 534 -8.39 14.91 -14.38
N MET A 535 -8.35 14.83 -13.05
CA MET A 535 -9.29 15.56 -12.18
C MET A 535 -9.08 17.08 -12.25
N ALA A 536 -7.83 17.54 -12.18
CA ALA A 536 -7.50 18.96 -12.21
C ALA A 536 -7.88 19.62 -13.56
N ARG A 537 -7.66 18.92 -14.67
CA ARG A 537 -7.97 19.39 -16.03
C ARG A 537 -9.40 19.10 -16.46
N ARG A 538 -10.11 18.22 -15.73
CA ARG A 538 -11.46 17.74 -16.06
C ARG A 538 -11.54 17.11 -17.45
N GLU A 539 -10.54 16.30 -17.79
CA GLU A 539 -10.42 15.66 -19.10
C GLU A 539 -10.15 14.16 -18.97
N ARG A 540 -10.43 13.42 -20.05
CA ARG A 540 -9.98 12.03 -20.19
C ARG A 540 -8.54 12.04 -20.71
N ILE A 541 -7.62 11.42 -19.97
CA ILE A 541 -6.21 11.29 -20.36
C ILE A 541 -5.94 9.87 -20.86
N VAL A 542 -5.37 9.75 -22.05
CA VAL A 542 -4.85 8.48 -22.60
C VAL A 542 -3.40 8.32 -22.15
N PHE A 543 -3.04 7.13 -21.66
CA PHE A 543 -1.68 6.86 -21.22
C PHE A 543 -0.74 6.66 -22.41
N ASP A 544 0.41 7.36 -22.41
CA ASP A 544 1.51 7.09 -23.34
C ASP A 544 2.35 5.91 -22.79
N PRO A 545 2.52 4.81 -23.55
CA PRO A 545 3.36 3.67 -23.12
C PRO A 545 4.79 4.05 -22.74
N GLU A 546 5.32 5.14 -23.30
CA GLU A 546 6.65 5.68 -23.01
C GLU A 546 6.77 6.31 -21.61
N TRP A 547 5.64 6.70 -20.98
CA TRP A 547 5.67 7.16 -19.58
C TRP A 547 6.17 6.06 -18.65
N PHE A 548 5.81 4.80 -18.93
CA PHE A 548 6.20 3.62 -18.16
C PHE A 548 7.63 3.14 -18.41
N ARG A 549 8.36 3.81 -19.29
CA ARG A 549 9.75 3.49 -19.63
C ARG A 549 10.70 4.40 -18.87
N ALA A 550 11.50 3.82 -17.98
CA ALA A 550 12.45 4.56 -17.15
C ALA A 550 13.58 5.22 -17.97
N ASP A 551 13.86 4.72 -19.18
CA ASP A 551 14.83 5.23 -20.13
C ASP A 551 14.27 6.31 -21.09
N SER A 552 12.98 6.60 -21.02
CA SER A 552 12.31 7.60 -21.86
C SER A 552 12.16 8.92 -21.13
N ASP A 553 12.34 10.06 -21.82
CA ASP A 553 12.13 11.40 -21.24
C ASP A 553 10.65 11.84 -21.25
N LYS A 554 9.74 11.03 -21.80
CA LYS A 554 8.32 11.36 -21.81
C LYS A 554 7.68 11.18 -20.44
N VAL A 555 6.89 12.15 -20.01
CA VAL A 555 6.16 12.12 -18.74
C VAL A 555 4.81 12.82 -18.90
N PRO A 556 3.79 12.49 -18.08
CA PRO A 556 2.46 13.13 -18.16
C PRO A 556 2.43 14.54 -17.55
N ASP A 557 3.43 14.89 -16.74
CA ASP A 557 3.45 16.04 -15.82
C ASP A 557 4.47 17.11 -16.22
N LYS A 558 4.82 17.21 -17.51
CA LYS A 558 5.80 18.20 -18.03
C LYS A 558 5.47 19.65 -17.67
N ASP A 559 4.18 19.98 -17.63
CA ASP A 559 3.69 21.35 -17.41
C ASP A 559 3.21 21.59 -15.96
N VAL A 560 3.50 20.67 -15.04
CA VAL A 560 3.06 20.78 -13.63
C VAL A 560 4.05 21.64 -12.84
N SER A 561 3.61 22.81 -12.40
CA SER A 561 4.34 23.59 -11.39
C SER A 561 4.19 22.94 -10.02
N LEU A 562 5.30 22.59 -9.38
CA LEU A 562 5.35 22.14 -7.99
C LEU A 562 5.46 23.31 -6.99
N ALA A 563 5.40 24.56 -7.43
CA ALA A 563 5.59 25.73 -6.55
C ALA A 563 4.36 26.07 -5.70
N ASP A 564 3.17 25.61 -6.12
CA ASP A 564 1.86 26.01 -5.60
C ASP A 564 1.13 24.90 -4.83
#